data_AF-W1Y2T7-F1
#
_entry.id   AF-W1Y2T7-F1
#
_cell.length_a   1.000
_cell.length_b   1.000
_cell.length_c   1.000
_cell.angle_alpha   90.00
_cell.angle_beta   90.00
_cell.angle_gamma   90.00
#
_symmetry.space_group_name_H-M   'P 1'
#
loop_
_entity.id
_entity.type
_entity.pdbx_description
1 polymer ?
#
loop_
_entity_poly.entity_id
_entity_poly.type
_entity_poly.pdbx_seq_one_letter_code
_entity_poly.pdbx_strand_id
1 'polypeptide(L)'
;QHYCALQPKSALARQLVQRLLEKKNKDQTCPPVYVRSDIIQGKGMASSSADISVTAMATALAMDYNLSLKELEQICLSVEPTDASFYQGVTQFDYIKGTISQPLGMCPPLKILVFD
;
A
#
# COMPACT_ATOMS: atom_id res chain seq x y z
N GLN A 1 7.99 -10.85 20.54
CA GLN A 1 7.94 -9.96 19.36
C GLN A 1 6.76 -9.01 19.57
N HIS A 2 6.97 -7.69 19.58
CA HIS A 2 5.87 -6.74 19.74
C HIS A 2 5.23 -6.49 18.37
N TYR A 3 4.04 -7.04 18.17
CA TYR A 3 3.20 -6.68 17.03
C TYR A 3 2.60 -5.30 17.33
N CYS A 4 3.02 -4.27 16.60
CA CYS A 4 2.41 -2.96 16.72
C CYS A 4 1.00 -2.99 16.10
N ALA A 5 0.06 -2.32 16.76
CA ALA A 5 -1.22 -1.99 16.14
C ALA A 5 -0.97 -1.22 14.84
N LEU A 6 -1.83 -1.43 13.84
CA LEU A 6 -1.77 -0.67 12.59
C LEU A 6 -1.83 0.82 12.88
N GLN A 7 -0.97 1.60 12.22
CA GLN A 7 -1.10 3.06 12.24
C GLN A 7 -2.46 3.47 11.64
N PRO A 8 -3.02 4.63 12.01
CA PRO A 8 -4.38 5.02 11.62
C PRO A 8 -4.67 4.93 10.11
N LYS A 9 -3.71 5.32 9.27
CA LYS A 9 -3.83 5.26 7.80
C LYS A 9 -3.87 3.83 7.26
N SER A 10 -2.98 2.97 7.74
CA SER A 10 -2.98 1.55 7.41
C SER A 10 -4.25 0.84 7.92
N ALA A 11 -4.73 1.20 9.11
CA ALA A 11 -5.99 0.71 9.64
C ALA A 11 -7.19 1.10 8.76
N LEU A 12 -7.19 2.34 8.22
CA LEU A 12 -8.19 2.76 7.26
C LEU A 12 -8.10 1.96 5.95
N ALA A 13 -6.89 1.72 5.43
CA ALA A 13 -6.68 0.89 4.25
C ALA A 13 -7.26 -0.53 4.41
N ARG A 14 -7.01 -1.16 5.56
CA ARG A 14 -7.62 -2.45 5.95
C ARG A 14 -9.15 -2.37 5.91
N GLN A 15 -9.75 -1.34 6.53
CA GLN A 15 -11.21 -1.18 6.55
C GLN A 15 -11.81 -1.01 5.15
N LEU A 16 -11.12 -0.27 4.27
CA LEU A 16 -11.58 -0.07 2.89
C LEU A 16 -11.58 -1.38 2.09
N VAL A 17 -10.55 -2.22 2.26
CA VAL A 17 -10.50 -3.55 1.66
C VAL A 17 -11.61 -4.44 2.20
N GLN A 18 -11.83 -4.47 3.51
CA GLN A 18 -12.90 -5.24 4.13
C GLN A 18 -14.26 -4.85 3.54
N ARG A 19 -14.57 -3.54 3.45
CA ARG A 19 -15.83 -3.05 2.84
C ARG A 19 -15.95 -3.40 1.36
N LEU A 20 -14.84 -3.39 0.61
CA LEU A 20 -14.83 -3.80 -0.79
C LEU A 20 -15.22 -5.28 -0.93
N LEU A 21 -14.71 -6.14 -0.04
CA LEU A 21 -14.95 -7.58 -0.08
C LEU A 21 -16.28 -8.00 0.54
N GLU A 22 -16.76 -7.34 1.59
CA GLU A 22 -18.10 -7.57 2.16
C GLU A 22 -19.21 -7.37 1.11
N LYS A 23 -19.02 -6.43 0.17
CA LYS A 23 -19.94 -6.23 -0.96
C LYS A 23 -19.94 -7.40 -1.94
N LYS A 24 -18.84 -8.16 -2.03
CA LYS A 24 -18.67 -9.30 -2.92
C LYS A 24 -19.04 -10.63 -2.24
N ASN A 25 -18.73 -10.79 -0.97
CA ASN A 25 -18.92 -12.03 -0.22
C ASN A 25 -19.10 -11.74 1.28
N LYS A 26 -20.31 -11.97 1.82
CA LYS A 26 -20.71 -11.51 3.17
C LYS A 26 -20.22 -12.39 4.32
N ASP A 27 -19.80 -13.63 4.04
CA ASP A 27 -19.58 -14.64 5.08
C ASP A 27 -18.10 -14.78 5.49
N GLN A 28 -17.22 -13.92 4.97
CA GLN A 28 -15.78 -14.04 5.20
C GLN A 28 -15.28 -13.10 6.30
N THR A 29 -14.72 -13.69 7.36
CA THR A 29 -14.09 -12.94 8.45
C THR A 29 -12.64 -12.62 8.11
N CYS A 30 -12.21 -11.39 8.35
CA CYS A 30 -10.84 -10.96 8.08
C CYS A 30 -9.92 -11.24 9.28
N PRO A 31 -8.88 -12.07 9.15
CA PRO A 31 -7.86 -12.29 10.18
C PRO A 31 -7.16 -10.98 10.58
N PRO A 32 -6.54 -10.89 11.77
CA PRO A 32 -5.74 -9.73 12.17
C PRO A 32 -4.54 -9.55 11.23
N VAL A 33 -4.22 -8.30 10.90
CA VAL A 33 -3.06 -7.91 10.08
C VAL A 33 -2.19 -6.99 10.92
N TYR A 34 -0.89 -7.24 10.88
CA TYR A 34 0.12 -6.46 11.58
C TYR A 34 1.16 -5.98 10.58
N VAL A 35 1.68 -4.77 10.78
CA VAL A 35 2.78 -4.23 9.98
C VAL A 35 4.03 -4.19 10.83
N ARG A 36 5.13 -4.68 10.25
CA ARG A 36 6.48 -4.44 10.73
C ARG A 36 7.22 -3.74 9.60
N SER A 37 7.75 -2.56 9.89
CA SER A 37 8.48 -1.74 8.93
C SER A 37 9.87 -1.44 9.47
N ASP A 38 10.87 -1.66 8.62
CA ASP A 38 12.24 -1.20 8.86
C ASP A 38 12.51 0.13 8.12
N ILE A 39 11.49 0.70 7.44
CA ILE A 39 11.58 1.99 6.74
C ILE A 39 11.42 3.11 7.76
N ILE A 40 12.36 4.05 7.75
CA ILE A 40 12.36 5.17 8.69
C ILE A 40 11.20 6.13 8.35
N GLN A 41 10.38 6.43 9.35
CA GLN A 41 9.25 7.35 9.20
C GLN A 41 9.67 8.82 9.18
N GLY A 42 8.96 9.64 8.40
CA GLY A 42 9.15 11.09 8.37
C GLY A 42 10.41 11.58 7.62
N LYS A 43 11.14 10.69 6.94
CA LYS A 43 12.39 11.01 6.22
C LYS A 43 12.26 11.04 4.70
N GLY A 44 11.04 11.14 4.18
CA GLY A 44 10.78 11.17 2.73
C GLY A 44 11.01 9.82 2.02
N MET A 45 11.08 8.70 2.77
CA MET A 45 11.29 7.35 2.23
C MET A 45 9.98 6.64 1.82
N ALA A 46 8.88 7.38 1.66
CA ALA A 46 7.56 6.84 1.35
C ALA A 46 7.05 5.73 2.31
N SER A 47 7.51 5.72 3.57
CA SER A 47 7.13 4.69 4.56
C SER A 47 5.62 4.58 4.76
N SER A 48 4.90 5.71 4.76
CA SER A 48 3.44 5.72 4.93
C SER A 48 2.75 5.03 3.75
N SER A 49 3.13 5.40 2.52
CA SER A 49 2.69 4.78 1.27
C SER A 49 2.93 3.26 1.25
N ALA A 50 4.12 2.83 1.71
CA ALA A 50 4.47 1.41 1.82
C ALA A 50 3.59 0.67 2.85
N ASP A 51 3.40 1.25 4.04
CA ASP A 51 2.61 0.63 5.11
C ASP A 51 1.11 0.54 4.74
N ILE A 52 0.58 1.54 4.04
CA ILE A 52 -0.81 1.54 3.53
C ILE A 52 -0.99 0.45 2.47
N SER A 53 -0.12 0.42 1.46
CA SER A 53 -0.22 -0.51 0.34
C SER A 53 -0.05 -1.96 0.78
N VAL A 54 0.95 -2.27 1.61
CA VAL A 54 1.15 -3.63 2.12
C VAL A 54 -0.01 -4.07 3.01
N THR A 55 -0.59 -3.17 3.82
CA THR A 55 -1.74 -3.49 4.65
C THR A 55 -2.97 -3.81 3.80
N ALA A 56 -3.23 -3.02 2.77
CA ALA A 56 -4.34 -3.29 1.85
C ALA A 56 -4.17 -4.64 1.14
N MET A 57 -2.98 -4.89 0.59
CA MET A 57 -2.68 -6.14 -0.12
C MET A 57 -2.73 -7.35 0.82
N ALA A 58 -2.13 -7.28 2.00
CA ALA A 58 -2.17 -8.36 2.99
C ALA A 58 -3.60 -8.63 3.50
N THR A 59 -4.41 -7.58 3.68
CA THR A 59 -5.82 -7.73 4.09
C THR A 59 -6.61 -8.48 3.01
N ALA A 60 -6.43 -8.13 1.74
CA ALA A 60 -7.10 -8.80 0.64
C ALA A 60 -6.67 -10.27 0.53
N LEU A 61 -5.36 -10.52 0.59
CA LEU A 61 -4.83 -11.88 0.54
C LEU A 61 -5.31 -12.74 1.72
N ALA A 62 -5.41 -12.18 2.92
CA ALA A 62 -5.94 -12.87 4.09
C ALA A 62 -7.44 -13.18 4.00
N MET A 63 -8.14 -12.57 3.03
CA MET A 63 -9.53 -12.83 2.69
C MET A 63 -9.64 -13.55 1.33
N ASP A 64 -8.58 -14.27 0.92
CA ASP A 64 -8.50 -15.02 -0.34
C ASP A 64 -8.83 -14.21 -1.59
N TYR A 65 -8.52 -12.91 -1.57
CA TYR A 65 -8.72 -11.99 -2.69
C TYR A 65 -7.40 -11.44 -3.21
N ASN A 66 -7.23 -11.48 -4.53
CA ASN A 66 -6.07 -10.91 -5.19
C ASN A 66 -6.41 -9.51 -5.72
N LEU A 67 -5.94 -8.47 -5.02
CA LEU A 67 -6.08 -7.08 -5.46
C LEU A 67 -5.26 -6.85 -6.72
N SER A 68 -5.92 -6.34 -7.77
CA SER A 68 -5.18 -5.77 -8.90
C SER A 68 -4.41 -4.51 -8.46
N LEU A 69 -3.31 -4.20 -9.13
CA LEU A 69 -2.55 -2.98 -8.86
C LEU A 69 -3.40 -1.71 -9.02
N LYS A 70 -4.41 -1.73 -9.90
CA LYS A 70 -5.34 -0.62 -10.03
C LYS A 70 -6.32 -0.50 -8.87
N GLU A 71 -6.85 -1.60 -8.35
CA GLU A 71 -7.64 -1.52 -7.11
C GLU A 71 -6.78 -1.04 -5.93
N LEU A 72 -5.55 -1.55 -5.82
CA LEU A 72 -4.60 -1.12 -4.79
C LEU A 72 -4.31 0.38 -4.88
N GLU A 73 -4.03 0.88 -6.08
CA GLU A 73 -3.80 2.30 -6.36
C GLU A 73 -4.97 3.16 -5.88
N GLN A 74 -6.19 2.80 -6.26
CA GLN A 74 -7.39 3.55 -5.87
C GLN A 74 -7.61 3.53 -4.36
N ILE A 75 -7.35 2.40 -3.70
CA ILE A 75 -7.44 2.30 -2.24
C ILE A 75 -6.40 3.22 -1.59
N CYS A 76 -5.14 3.17 -2.01
CA CYS A 76 -4.09 3.99 -1.39
C CYS A 76 -4.35 5.50 -1.58
N LEU A 77 -4.71 5.92 -2.79
CA LEU A 77 -5.04 7.32 -3.10
C LEU A 77 -6.25 7.83 -2.31
N SER A 78 -7.20 6.95 -1.98
CA SER A 78 -8.36 7.32 -1.15
C SER A 78 -8.01 7.52 0.33
N VAL A 79 -6.88 6.98 0.78
CA VAL A 79 -6.36 7.18 2.15
C VAL A 79 -5.56 8.48 2.20
N GLU A 80 -4.64 8.68 1.27
CA GLU A 80 -3.82 9.90 1.17
C GLU A 80 -3.15 10.03 -0.21
N PRO A 81 -2.65 11.24 -0.56
CA PRO A 81 -1.69 11.36 -1.66
C PRO A 81 -0.51 10.41 -1.43
N THR A 82 -0.26 9.52 -2.38
CA THR A 82 0.52 8.30 -2.18
C THR A 82 1.61 8.17 -3.22
N ASP A 83 2.83 7.84 -2.79
CA ASP A 83 3.88 7.37 -3.70
C ASP A 83 3.56 5.94 -4.17
N ALA A 84 3.68 5.69 -5.47
CA ALA A 84 3.33 4.38 -6.01
C ALA A 84 4.47 3.36 -5.92
N SER A 85 5.01 3.18 -4.71
CA SER A 85 6.08 2.22 -4.40
C SER A 85 5.66 0.75 -4.58
N PHE A 86 4.36 0.49 -4.69
CA PHE A 86 3.79 -0.82 -5.02
C PHE A 86 3.85 -1.15 -6.52
N TYR A 87 4.16 -0.19 -7.40
CA TYR A 87 4.51 -0.50 -8.78
C TYR A 87 5.95 -0.97 -8.88
N GLN A 88 6.17 -1.96 -9.73
CA GLN A 88 7.51 -2.45 -10.03
C GLN A 88 8.24 -1.52 -11.00
N GLY A 89 9.50 -1.22 -10.70
CA GLY A 89 10.35 -0.40 -11.56
C GLY A 89 10.12 1.10 -11.40
N VAL A 90 10.55 1.88 -12.39
CA VAL A 90 10.34 3.33 -12.43
C VAL A 90 8.98 3.60 -13.06
N THR A 91 8.15 4.38 -12.37
CA THR A 91 6.78 4.68 -12.79
C THR A 91 6.54 6.18 -12.73
N GLN A 92 6.00 6.75 -13.81
CA GLN A 92 5.42 8.09 -13.78
C GLN A 92 4.03 7.99 -13.16
N PHE A 93 3.84 8.66 -12.03
CA PHE A 93 2.61 8.55 -11.25
C PHE A 93 2.07 9.90 -10.79
N ASP A 94 0.77 10.12 -10.96
CA ASP A 94 0.04 11.21 -10.33
C ASP A 94 -0.32 10.79 -8.90
N TYR A 95 0.49 11.22 -7.93
CA TYR A 95 0.35 10.86 -6.52
C TYR A 95 -0.91 11.42 -5.85
N ILE A 96 -1.67 12.31 -6.50
CA ILE A 96 -2.87 12.94 -5.93
C ILE A 96 -4.14 12.25 -6.44
N LYS A 97 -4.26 12.06 -7.76
CA LYS A 97 -5.49 11.52 -8.37
C LYS A 97 -5.30 10.20 -9.11
N GLY A 98 -4.06 9.76 -9.33
CA GLY A 98 -3.76 8.56 -10.11
C GLY A 98 -4.15 8.68 -11.59
N THR A 99 -4.35 9.90 -12.10
CA THR A 99 -4.75 10.10 -13.51
C THR A 99 -3.68 9.64 -14.49
N ILE A 100 -2.42 9.63 -14.04
CA ILE A 100 -1.25 9.13 -14.76
C ILE A 100 -0.65 7.98 -13.94
N SER A 101 -0.41 6.85 -14.59
CA SER A 101 0.24 5.68 -14.01
C SER A 101 0.89 4.89 -15.15
N GLN A 102 2.08 5.33 -15.54
CA GLN A 102 2.80 4.83 -16.72
C GLN A 102 4.14 4.21 -16.29
N PRO A 103 4.42 2.95 -16.64
CA PRO A 103 5.74 2.37 -16.44
C PRO A 103 6.76 3.05 -17.38
N LEU A 104 7.91 3.44 -16.84
CA LEU A 104 9.05 3.97 -17.59
C LEU A 104 10.16 2.93 -17.80
N GLY A 105 10.03 1.76 -17.16
CA GLY A 105 10.97 0.66 -17.26
C GLY A 105 11.62 0.30 -15.93
N MET A 106 12.52 -0.67 -15.95
CA MET A 106 13.25 -1.07 -14.75
C MET A 106 14.34 -0.06 -14.42
N CYS A 107 14.59 0.13 -13.12
CA CYS A 107 15.69 0.94 -12.66
C CYS A 107 17.02 0.29 -13.09
N PRO A 108 17.93 1.00 -13.79
CA PRO A 108 19.25 0.47 -14.11
C PRO A 108 20.06 0.24 -12.83
N PRO A 109 21.07 -0.65 -12.84
CA PRO A 109 21.93 -0.86 -11.67
C PRO A 109 22.53 0.46 -11.19
N LEU A 110 22.24 0.83 -9.94
CA LEU A 110 22.70 2.07 -9.34
C LEU A 110 22.99 1.90 -7.85
N LYS A 111 23.81 2.79 -7.30
CA LYS A 111 24.07 2.89 -5.87
C LYS A 111 23.52 4.22 -5.37
N ILE A 112 22.59 4.19 -4.42
CA ILE A 112 22.06 5.39 -3.76
C ILE A 112 22.75 5.52 -2.41
N LEU A 113 23.24 6.71 -2.11
CA LEU A 113 23.65 7.10 -0.77
C LEU A 113 22.67 8.17 -0.28
N VAL A 114 21.98 7.87 0.81
CA VAL A 114 20.99 8.76 1.42
C VAL A 114 21.60 9.34 2.69
N PHE A 115 21.55 10.66 2.81
CA PHE A 115 21.96 11.40 4.00
C PHE A 115 20.73 12.09 4.58
N ASP A 116 20.67 12.14 5.91
CA ASP A 116 19.64 12.85 6.69
C ASP A 116 20.24 14.10 7.34
#